data_AF-A0A950RL66-F1
#
_entry.id   AF-A0A950RL66-F1
#
_cell.length_a   1.000
_cell.length_b   1.000
_cell.length_c   1.000
_cell.angle_alpha   90.00
_cell.angle_beta   90.00
_cell.angle_gamma   90.00
#
_symmetry.space_group_name_H-M   'P 1'
#
loop_
_entity.id
_entity.type
_entity.pdbx_description
1 polymer ?
#
loop_
_entity_poly.entity_id
_entity_poly.type
_entity_poly.pdbx_seq_one_letter_code
_entity_poly.pdbx_strand_id
1 'polypeptide(L)'
;MRRVILKESSPPLNLEWFIMRNRLLSVLAMALLVSAVVWLSEAVGQAPPAPKAQPAPSAQPAAQARPELPGAFQTLSATGPRPGDYICPVCDANLNPGVLVFFREIEDPDRPIPSLLKKLDPLVAKYPDAHLSIYGILLDDGGYRDALLAKADANGMGLDAALSRRDALAAKLRDLADPKGLGLQNVIFTLGMVPDSLQAYQINPSAYATVLLFTKHQRVAVSTFQPDQLTDQAAAQILQEVDKMATEAQKRTVPKGK
;
A
#
# COMPACT_ATOMS: atom_id res chain seq x y z
N MET A 1 33.55 -7.62 50.73
CA MET A 1 32.53 -8.22 49.83
C MET A 1 33.23 -8.63 48.52
N ARG A 2 33.42 -9.93 48.29
CA ARG A 2 34.08 -10.50 47.08
C ARG A 2 33.01 -10.70 45.99
N ARG A 3 33.19 -10.09 44.81
CA ARG A 3 32.39 -10.40 43.61
C ARG A 3 33.00 -11.63 42.92
N VAL A 4 32.21 -12.68 42.79
CA VAL A 4 32.50 -13.87 41.97
C VAL A 4 31.99 -13.57 40.55
N ILE A 5 32.88 -13.61 39.56
CA ILE A 5 32.53 -13.51 38.14
C ILE A 5 32.49 -14.95 37.60
N LEU A 6 31.30 -15.44 37.27
CA LEU A 6 31.13 -16.69 36.53
C LEU A 6 31.14 -16.37 35.03
N LYS A 7 32.07 -17.01 34.32
CA LYS A 7 32.28 -16.90 32.88
C LYS A 7 31.60 -18.10 32.23
N GLU A 8 30.46 -17.88 31.60
CA GLU A 8 29.68 -18.90 30.91
C GLU A 8 30.11 -18.96 29.44
N SER A 9 30.62 -20.11 29.00
CA SER A 9 31.13 -20.35 27.65
C SER A 9 30.16 -21.23 26.87
N SER A 10 29.40 -20.63 25.95
CA SER A 10 28.56 -21.36 25.00
C SER A 10 29.31 -21.57 23.68
N PRO A 11 29.27 -22.76 23.07
CA PRO A 11 29.91 -23.02 21.77
C PRO A 11 29.09 -22.41 20.61
N PRO A 12 29.75 -22.02 19.50
CA PRO A 12 29.05 -21.47 18.34
C PRO A 12 28.35 -22.58 17.53
N LEU A 13 27.05 -22.41 17.33
CA LEU A 13 26.25 -23.19 16.39
C LEU A 13 26.61 -22.76 14.94
N ASN A 14 27.23 -23.67 14.19
CA ASN A 14 27.64 -23.45 12.80
C ASN A 14 26.43 -23.48 11.85
N LEU A 15 26.05 -22.29 11.36
CA LEU A 15 24.94 -22.04 10.43
C LEU A 15 25.11 -22.75 9.07
N GLU A 16 26.36 -23.04 8.67
CA GLU A 16 26.74 -23.69 7.41
C GLU A 16 26.15 -25.10 7.25
N TRP A 17 25.98 -25.85 8.36
CA TRP A 17 25.49 -27.24 8.30
C TRP A 17 24.00 -27.33 7.96
N PHE A 18 23.23 -26.29 8.26
CA PHE A 18 21.78 -26.26 7.97
C PHE A 18 21.48 -25.92 6.50
N ILE A 19 22.33 -25.12 5.84
CA ILE A 19 22.11 -24.69 4.45
C ILE A 19 22.39 -25.84 3.45
N MET A 20 23.34 -26.74 3.77
CA MET A 20 23.72 -27.83 2.87
C MET A 20 22.67 -28.95 2.75
N ARG A 21 21.86 -29.21 3.80
CA ARG A 21 20.86 -30.29 3.78
C ARG A 21 19.62 -29.98 2.92
N ASN A 22 19.25 -28.71 2.78
CA ASN A 22 18.02 -28.35 2.06
C ASN A 22 18.20 -28.21 0.53
N ARG A 23 19.44 -28.12 0.03
CA ARG A 23 19.70 -28.02 -1.42
C ARG A 23 19.73 -29.37 -2.14
N LEU A 24 19.91 -30.49 -1.43
CA LEU A 24 19.96 -31.82 -2.05
C LEU A 24 18.56 -32.40 -2.38
N LEU A 25 17.50 -31.93 -1.71
CA LEU A 25 16.14 -32.47 -1.90
C LEU A 25 15.34 -31.80 -3.03
N SER A 26 15.73 -30.59 -3.49
CA SER A 26 14.95 -29.84 -4.49
C SER A 26 15.25 -30.23 -5.95
N VAL A 27 16.44 -30.78 -6.22
CA VAL A 27 16.87 -31.10 -7.60
C VAL A 27 16.23 -32.38 -8.15
N LEU A 28 15.71 -33.27 -7.30
CA LEU A 28 15.09 -34.54 -7.71
C LEU A 28 13.59 -34.44 -8.08
N ALA A 29 12.89 -33.35 -7.75
CA ALA A 29 11.45 -33.22 -7.98
C ALA A 29 11.07 -32.55 -9.32
N MET A 30 11.99 -31.83 -9.98
CA MET A 30 11.68 -31.11 -11.24
C MET A 30 11.83 -31.96 -12.51
N ALA A 31 12.31 -33.20 -12.44
CA ALA A 31 12.59 -34.02 -13.63
C ALA A 31 11.42 -34.90 -14.12
N LEU A 32 10.22 -34.83 -13.52
CA LEU A 32 9.11 -35.76 -13.81
C LEU A 32 7.83 -35.13 -14.40
N LEU A 33 7.80 -33.85 -14.78
CA LEU A 33 6.59 -33.18 -15.30
C LEU A 33 6.80 -32.49 -16.66
N VAL A 34 7.52 -33.13 -17.59
CA VAL A 34 7.76 -32.58 -18.95
C VAL A 34 7.24 -33.50 -20.09
N SER A 35 6.43 -34.52 -19.84
CA SER A 35 6.19 -35.56 -20.87
C SER A 35 4.74 -35.94 -21.23
N ALA A 36 3.70 -35.13 -20.99
CA ALA A 36 2.36 -35.57 -21.43
C ALA A 36 1.29 -34.48 -21.62
N VAL A 37 1.46 -33.47 -22.50
CA VAL A 37 0.31 -32.84 -23.20
C VAL A 37 0.75 -32.28 -24.56
N VAL A 38 1.23 -33.15 -25.43
CA VAL A 38 1.19 -32.94 -26.89
C VAL A 38 0.23 -34.03 -27.38
N TRP A 39 -0.58 -33.73 -28.41
CA TRP A 39 -1.64 -34.58 -29.00
C TRP A 39 -3.04 -34.44 -28.37
N LEU A 40 -3.86 -33.54 -28.91
CA LEU A 40 -5.20 -33.84 -29.49
C LEU A 40 -5.96 -32.53 -29.75
N SER A 41 -6.22 -32.21 -31.02
CA SER A 41 -7.57 -31.87 -31.55
C SER A 41 -7.50 -31.03 -32.82
N GLU A 42 -7.12 -31.67 -33.93
CA GLU A 42 -7.58 -31.32 -35.27
C GLU A 42 -8.70 -32.28 -35.65
N ALA A 43 -9.95 -31.90 -35.38
CA ALA A 43 -11.13 -32.43 -36.06
C ALA A 43 -12.39 -31.75 -35.53
N VAL A 44 -12.75 -30.59 -36.06
CA VAL A 44 -14.14 -30.11 -36.01
C VAL A 44 -14.52 -29.66 -37.41
N GLY A 45 -15.46 -30.40 -38.00
CA GLY A 45 -15.94 -30.23 -39.36
C GLY A 45 -16.62 -28.88 -39.60
N GLN A 46 -16.56 -28.46 -40.86
CA GLN A 46 -17.25 -27.28 -41.37
C GLN A 46 -18.77 -27.47 -41.28
N ALA A 47 -19.39 -26.70 -40.40
CA ALA A 47 -20.82 -26.49 -40.39
C ALA A 47 -21.24 -25.62 -41.60
N PRO A 48 -22.46 -25.83 -42.14
CA PRO A 48 -22.99 -25.07 -43.27
C PRO A 48 -23.11 -23.56 -42.97
N PRO A 49 -22.99 -22.69 -43.99
CA PRO A 49 -22.98 -21.24 -43.81
C PRO A 49 -24.33 -20.75 -43.26
N ALA A 50 -24.28 -20.21 -42.04
CA ALA A 50 -25.41 -19.56 -41.41
C ALA A 50 -25.88 -18.32 -42.20
N PRO A 51 -27.18 -17.99 -42.17
CA PRO A 51 -27.72 -16.78 -42.80
C PRO A 51 -27.00 -15.55 -42.26
N LYS A 52 -26.65 -14.61 -43.16
CA LYS A 52 -25.93 -13.37 -42.84
C LYS A 52 -26.73 -12.55 -41.82
N ALA A 53 -26.43 -12.76 -40.55
CA ALA A 53 -26.94 -11.99 -39.44
C ALA A 53 -26.46 -10.54 -39.61
N GLN A 54 -27.40 -9.61 -39.63
CA GLN A 54 -27.09 -8.19 -39.51
C GLN A 54 -26.29 -8.00 -38.21
N PRO A 55 -25.13 -7.31 -38.24
CA PRO A 55 -24.32 -7.11 -37.05
C PRO A 55 -25.14 -6.32 -36.05
N ALA A 56 -25.55 -6.99 -34.98
CA ALA A 56 -26.15 -6.33 -33.83
C ALA A 56 -25.17 -5.23 -33.37
N PRO A 57 -25.68 -4.02 -33.04
CA PRO A 57 -24.85 -2.95 -32.52
C PRO A 57 -23.99 -3.52 -31.40
N SER A 58 -22.68 -3.41 -31.55
CA SER A 58 -21.68 -3.92 -30.62
C SER A 58 -21.98 -3.34 -29.25
N ALA A 59 -22.64 -4.14 -28.41
CA ALA A 59 -22.87 -3.82 -27.01
C ALA A 59 -21.50 -3.54 -26.41
N GLN A 60 -21.22 -2.28 -26.12
CA GLN A 60 -20.02 -1.91 -25.37
C GLN A 60 -20.04 -2.76 -24.10
N PRO A 61 -18.94 -3.47 -23.77
CA PRO A 61 -18.86 -4.23 -22.54
C PRO A 61 -19.33 -3.33 -21.40
N ALA A 62 -20.41 -3.73 -20.72
CA ALA A 62 -20.95 -2.97 -19.60
C ALA A 62 -19.77 -2.62 -18.70
N ALA A 63 -19.55 -1.32 -18.47
CA ALA A 63 -18.43 -0.84 -17.67
C ALA A 63 -18.42 -1.64 -16.38
N GLN A 64 -17.39 -2.48 -16.18
CA GLN A 64 -17.32 -3.36 -15.01
C GLN A 64 -17.44 -2.48 -13.78
N ALA A 65 -18.48 -2.73 -12.97
CA ALA A 65 -18.74 -1.92 -11.79
C ALA A 65 -17.51 -1.99 -10.88
N ARG A 66 -16.91 -0.83 -10.62
CA ARG A 66 -15.75 -0.74 -9.72
C ARG A 66 -16.20 -1.08 -8.30
N PRO A 67 -15.43 -1.87 -7.54
CA PRO A 67 -15.73 -2.12 -6.13
C PRO A 67 -15.83 -0.81 -5.35
N GLU A 68 -16.83 -0.73 -4.46
CA GLU A 68 -16.96 0.40 -3.54
C GLU A 68 -15.79 0.45 -2.56
N LEU A 69 -15.34 1.66 -2.24
CA LEU A 69 -14.32 1.86 -1.23
C LEU A 69 -14.91 1.52 0.15
N PRO A 70 -14.17 0.81 1.02
CA PRO A 70 -14.65 0.59 2.37
C PRO A 70 -14.86 1.91 3.12
N GLY A 71 -15.58 1.84 4.24
CA GLY A 71 -15.94 3.01 5.03
C GLY A 71 -14.75 3.86 5.50
N ALA A 72 -15.07 5.06 5.98
CA ALA A 72 -14.12 5.99 6.56
C ALA A 72 -13.34 5.38 7.73
N PHE A 73 -12.08 5.80 7.87
CA PHE A 73 -11.23 5.48 9.02
C PHE A 73 -10.47 6.73 9.46
N GLN A 74 -10.05 6.75 10.72
CA GLN A 74 -9.34 7.88 11.31
C GLN A 74 -7.86 7.54 11.52
N THR A 75 -7.00 8.52 11.24
CA THR A 75 -5.54 8.48 11.40
C THR A 75 -5.05 9.78 12.01
N LEU A 76 -4.02 9.73 12.85
CA LEU A 76 -3.39 10.92 13.40
C LEU A 76 -2.49 11.57 12.34
N SER A 77 -2.74 12.82 11.97
CA SER A 77 -1.90 13.54 11.01
C SER A 77 -0.56 13.91 11.64
N ALA A 78 0.53 13.49 11.02
CA ALA A 78 1.88 13.90 11.41
C ALA A 78 2.32 15.17 10.69
N THR A 79 1.93 15.33 9.41
CA THR A 79 2.25 16.49 8.57
C THR A 79 0.97 17.15 8.01
N GLY A 80 1.13 18.09 7.08
CA GLY A 80 0.03 18.78 6.42
C GLY A 80 -0.52 19.97 7.23
N PRO A 81 -1.72 20.46 6.90
CA PRO A 81 -2.29 21.68 7.49
C PRO A 81 -2.79 21.50 8.93
N ARG A 82 -2.94 20.26 9.40
CA ARG A 82 -3.52 19.92 10.72
C ARG A 82 -2.67 18.88 11.47
N PRO A 83 -1.37 19.13 11.73
CA PRO A 83 -0.53 18.18 12.44
C PRO A 83 -1.00 18.00 13.88
N GLY A 84 -1.12 16.76 14.34
CA GLY A 84 -1.63 16.41 15.68
C GLY A 84 -3.14 16.13 15.74
N ASP A 85 -3.90 16.43 14.67
CA ASP A 85 -5.33 16.12 14.61
C ASP A 85 -5.59 14.73 14.04
N TYR A 86 -6.68 14.09 14.48
CA TYR A 86 -7.21 12.92 13.80
C TYR A 86 -7.99 13.33 12.56
N ILE A 87 -7.55 12.84 11.40
CA ILE A 87 -8.17 13.09 10.10
C ILE A 87 -8.69 11.78 9.50
N CYS A 88 -9.63 11.88 8.58
CA CYS A 88 -10.09 10.77 7.75
C CYS A 88 -9.57 10.98 6.32
N PRO A 89 -8.52 10.28 5.86
CA PRO A 89 -7.94 10.49 4.54
C PRO A 89 -8.95 10.39 3.38
N VAL A 90 -9.92 9.47 3.51
CA VAL A 90 -10.98 9.29 2.51
C VAL A 90 -11.97 10.45 2.51
N CYS A 91 -12.34 10.95 3.69
CA CYS A 91 -13.30 12.04 3.85
C CYS A 91 -12.68 13.38 3.43
N ASP A 92 -11.42 13.59 3.79
CA ASP A 92 -10.65 14.80 3.49
C ASP A 92 -10.43 14.96 1.98
N ALA A 93 -10.33 13.86 1.24
CA ALA A 93 -10.33 13.86 -0.23
C ALA A 93 -11.68 14.32 -0.85
N ASN A 94 -12.79 14.41 -0.11
CA ASN A 94 -14.07 15.00 -0.54
C ASN A 94 -14.58 14.54 -1.94
N LEU A 95 -14.68 13.23 -2.18
CA LEU A 95 -15.04 12.60 -3.46
C LEU A 95 -14.06 12.81 -4.63
N ASN A 96 -12.97 13.55 -4.42
CA ASN A 96 -11.91 13.74 -5.41
C ASN A 96 -11.04 12.47 -5.54
N PRO A 97 -10.23 12.34 -6.61
CA PRO A 97 -9.21 11.31 -6.67
C PRO A 97 -8.25 11.37 -5.47
N GLY A 98 -7.96 10.20 -4.90
CA GLY A 98 -7.04 10.08 -3.78
C GLY A 98 -6.13 8.86 -3.89
N VAL A 99 -4.96 8.96 -3.28
CA VAL A 99 -3.96 7.88 -3.20
C VAL A 99 -3.65 7.63 -1.73
N LEU A 100 -3.84 6.38 -1.28
CA LEU A 100 -3.47 5.91 0.05
C LEU A 100 -2.27 4.97 -0.10
N VAL A 101 -1.14 5.32 0.51
CA VAL A 101 0.06 4.49 0.54
C VAL A 101 0.24 3.98 1.98
N PHE A 102 -0.13 2.72 2.21
CA PHE A 102 0.02 2.05 3.50
C PHE A 102 1.40 1.40 3.59
N PHE A 103 2.11 1.63 4.69
CA PHE A 103 3.42 1.03 4.97
C PHE A 103 3.61 0.79 6.47
N ARG A 104 4.54 -0.10 6.84
CA ARG A 104 4.70 -0.54 8.24
C ARG A 104 5.89 0.06 8.96
N GLU A 105 6.90 0.49 8.20
CA GLU A 105 8.16 0.97 8.74
C GLU A 105 8.52 2.29 8.09
N ILE A 106 9.04 3.21 8.91
CA ILE A 106 9.63 4.45 8.40
C ILE A 106 11.02 4.11 7.90
N GLU A 107 11.24 4.31 6.61
CA GLU A 107 12.49 3.95 5.94
C GLU A 107 13.39 5.16 5.69
N ASP A 108 14.65 4.88 5.37
CA ASP A 108 15.59 5.87 4.88
C ASP A 108 15.14 6.47 3.52
N PRO A 109 15.48 7.73 3.21
CA PRO A 109 15.03 8.43 2.00
C PRO A 109 15.32 7.73 0.66
N ASP A 110 16.33 6.87 0.60
CA ASP A 110 16.75 6.14 -0.60
C ASP A 110 15.96 4.85 -0.85
N ARG A 111 14.99 4.55 0.02
CA ARG A 111 14.21 3.31 -0.04
C ARG A 111 12.98 3.42 -0.96
N PRO A 112 12.41 2.29 -1.42
CA PRO A 112 11.35 2.29 -2.42
C PRO A 112 10.11 3.13 -2.07
N ILE A 113 9.64 3.11 -0.82
CA ILE A 113 8.45 3.86 -0.42
C ILE A 113 8.70 5.38 -0.44
N PRO A 114 9.75 5.92 0.23
CA PRO A 114 10.13 7.32 0.09
C PRO A 114 10.32 7.79 -1.37
N SER A 115 10.96 6.97 -2.21
CA SER A 115 11.13 7.26 -3.64
C SER A 115 9.79 7.36 -4.38
N LEU A 116 8.85 6.45 -4.12
CA LEU A 116 7.51 6.51 -4.68
C LEU A 116 6.77 7.79 -4.24
N LEU A 117 6.78 8.10 -2.94
CA LEU A 117 6.10 9.29 -2.40
C LEU A 117 6.66 10.59 -2.98
N LYS A 118 7.99 10.67 -3.16
CA LYS A 118 8.65 11.80 -3.82
C LYS A 118 8.22 11.96 -5.28
N LYS A 119 8.02 10.87 -6.01
CA LYS A 119 7.52 10.89 -7.40
C LYS A 119 6.03 11.26 -7.47
N LEU A 120 5.24 10.91 -6.45
CA LEU A 120 3.82 11.21 -6.34
C LEU A 120 3.53 12.67 -6.01
N ASP A 121 4.34 13.30 -5.14
CA ASP A 121 4.16 14.68 -4.68
C ASP A 121 3.90 15.72 -5.80
N PRO A 122 4.72 15.80 -6.88
CA PRO A 122 4.49 16.78 -7.94
C PRO A 122 3.21 16.55 -8.74
N LEU A 123 2.60 15.36 -8.69
CA LEU A 123 1.33 15.11 -9.38
C LEU A 123 0.18 15.90 -8.77
N VAL A 124 0.22 16.23 -7.48
CA VAL A 124 -0.81 17.07 -6.85
C VAL A 124 -0.79 18.47 -7.47
N ALA A 125 0.39 19.07 -7.60
CA ALA A 125 0.57 20.37 -8.24
C ALA A 125 0.25 20.35 -9.74
N LYS A 126 0.42 19.20 -10.40
CA LYS A 126 0.07 19.01 -11.83
C LYS A 126 -1.45 19.06 -12.07
N TYR A 127 -2.26 18.65 -11.10
CA TYR A 127 -3.71 18.51 -11.25
C TYR A 127 -4.51 19.32 -10.22
N PRO A 128 -4.36 20.66 -10.17
CA PRO A 128 -4.99 21.49 -9.15
C PRO A 128 -6.53 21.41 -9.19
N ASP A 129 -7.12 21.38 -10.39
CA ASP A 129 -8.58 21.32 -10.57
C ASP A 129 -9.16 19.92 -10.31
N ALA A 130 -8.32 18.89 -10.24
CA ALA A 130 -8.76 17.54 -9.86
C ALA A 130 -8.81 17.37 -8.34
N HIS A 131 -8.20 18.31 -7.58
CA HIS A 131 -8.04 18.22 -6.13
C HIS A 131 -7.48 16.85 -5.68
N LEU A 132 -6.44 16.37 -6.37
CA LEU A 132 -5.77 15.10 -6.04
C LEU A 132 -5.18 15.16 -4.63
N SER A 133 -5.51 14.19 -3.79
CA SER A 133 -4.95 14.08 -2.43
C SER A 133 -4.08 12.83 -2.28
N ILE A 134 -2.94 12.94 -1.61
CA ILE A 134 -1.99 11.83 -1.42
C ILE A 134 -1.66 11.70 0.06
N TYR A 135 -1.86 10.50 0.60
CA TYR A 135 -1.63 10.19 2.02
C TYR A 135 -0.64 9.04 2.16
N GLY A 136 0.42 9.26 2.94
CA GLY A 136 1.31 8.21 3.44
C GLY A 136 0.83 7.77 4.83
N ILE A 137 0.45 6.50 4.98
CA ILE A 137 -0.14 5.99 6.21
C ILE A 137 0.80 4.95 6.81
N LEU A 138 1.47 5.33 7.90
CA LEU A 138 2.23 4.38 8.71
C LEU A 138 1.25 3.55 9.54
N LEU A 139 1.28 2.23 9.36
CA LEU A 139 0.45 1.24 10.05
C LEU A 139 0.97 0.94 11.48
N ASP A 140 1.34 1.99 12.22
CA ASP A 140 1.74 1.97 13.63
C ASP A 140 1.32 3.31 14.27
N ASP A 141 0.46 3.26 15.29
CA ASP A 141 0.03 4.44 16.07
C ASP A 141 0.81 4.59 17.39
N GLY A 142 1.88 3.82 17.56
CA GLY A 142 2.67 3.74 18.78
C GLY A 142 2.02 2.89 19.89
N GLY A 143 0.96 2.14 19.58
CA GLY A 143 0.17 1.41 20.57
C GLY A 143 -0.79 2.30 21.37
N TYR A 144 -1.03 3.52 20.90
CA TYR A 144 -1.87 4.50 21.60
C TYR A 144 -3.29 3.99 21.81
N ARG A 145 -3.93 3.47 20.75
CA ARG A 145 -5.30 2.99 20.87
C ARG A 145 -5.42 1.71 21.69
N ASP A 146 -4.43 0.81 21.61
CA ASP A 146 -4.37 -0.35 22.49
C ASP A 146 -4.25 0.08 23.96
N ALA A 147 -3.40 1.06 24.27
CA ALA A 147 -3.26 1.59 25.62
C ALA A 147 -4.54 2.26 26.15
N LEU A 148 -5.30 2.94 25.27
CA LEU A 148 -6.62 3.49 25.61
C LEU A 148 -7.66 2.41 25.90
N LEU A 149 -7.72 1.35 25.07
CA LEU A 149 -8.72 0.29 25.19
C LEU A 149 -8.43 -0.67 26.33
N ALA A 150 -7.15 -0.96 26.58
CA ALA A 150 -6.71 -1.91 27.60
C ALA A 150 -6.98 -1.43 29.04
N LYS A 151 -7.44 -0.18 29.24
CA LYS A 151 -7.57 0.46 30.57
C LYS A 151 -6.29 0.27 31.41
N ALA A 152 -5.14 0.52 30.77
CA ALA A 152 -3.80 0.27 31.30
C ALA A 152 -3.53 -1.21 31.71
N ASP A 153 -2.29 -1.65 31.52
CA ASP A 153 -1.69 -2.87 32.11
C ASP A 153 -1.77 -4.18 31.30
N ALA A 154 -2.75 -4.42 30.43
CA ALA A 154 -2.86 -5.72 29.73
C ALA A 154 -1.72 -6.00 28.72
N ASN A 155 -1.17 -4.95 28.11
CA ASN A 155 -0.07 -5.05 27.12
C ASN A 155 1.28 -4.57 27.70
N GLY A 156 1.36 -4.27 29.00
CA GLY A 156 2.56 -3.80 29.68
C GLY A 156 3.07 -2.39 29.31
N MET A 157 2.45 -1.72 28.34
CA MET A 157 2.76 -0.33 27.97
C MET A 157 1.70 0.62 28.55
N GLY A 158 2.11 1.49 29.47
CA GLY A 158 1.25 2.56 29.99
C GLY A 158 0.91 3.61 28.92
N LEU A 159 -0.19 4.34 29.12
CA LEU A 159 -0.64 5.40 28.20
C LEU A 159 0.47 6.43 27.89
N ASP A 160 1.26 6.82 28.89
CA ASP A 160 2.36 7.78 28.73
C ASP A 160 3.46 7.26 27.78
N ALA A 161 3.77 5.95 27.86
CA ALA A 161 4.76 5.32 26.99
C ALA A 161 4.23 5.22 25.55
N ALA A 162 2.95 4.89 25.38
CA ALA A 162 2.31 4.84 24.07
C ALA A 162 2.22 6.24 23.42
N LEU A 163 1.86 7.27 24.20
CA LEU A 163 1.89 8.67 23.77
C LEU A 163 3.29 9.10 23.33
N SER A 164 4.30 8.80 24.15
CA SER A 164 5.70 9.13 23.83
C SER A 164 6.17 8.45 22.54
N ARG A 165 5.82 7.17 22.34
CA ARG A 165 6.15 6.44 21.11
C ARG A 165 5.43 7.02 19.90
N ARG A 166 4.14 7.31 20.01
CA ARG A 166 3.33 7.94 18.96
C ARG A 166 3.94 9.28 18.53
N ASP A 167 4.32 10.12 19.50
CA ASP A 167 4.91 11.43 19.23
C ASP A 167 6.28 11.31 18.57
N ALA A 168 7.08 10.32 18.96
CA ALA A 168 8.35 10.00 18.32
C ALA A 168 8.18 9.53 16.86
N LEU A 169 7.17 8.70 16.57
CA LEU A 169 6.85 8.30 15.20
C LEU A 169 6.35 9.49 14.37
N ALA A 170 5.48 10.33 14.93
CA ALA A 170 5.02 11.56 14.29
C ALA A 170 6.18 12.51 13.98
N ALA A 171 7.16 12.63 14.89
CA ALA A 171 8.38 13.40 14.66
C ALA A 171 9.19 12.84 13.49
N LYS A 172 9.44 11.53 13.45
CA LYS A 172 10.16 10.89 12.34
C LYS A 172 9.48 11.09 10.98
N LEU A 173 8.15 11.02 10.91
CA LEU A 173 7.41 11.30 9.68
C LEU A 173 7.50 12.77 9.26
N ARG A 174 7.52 13.71 10.22
CA ARG A 174 7.78 15.13 9.94
C ARG A 174 9.18 15.36 9.41
N ASP A 175 10.19 14.76 10.03
CA ASP A 175 11.59 14.86 9.60
C ASP A 175 11.77 14.26 8.19
N LEU A 176 11.08 13.15 7.89
CA LEU A 176 11.08 12.55 6.56
C LEU A 176 10.46 13.49 5.50
N ALA A 177 9.39 14.21 5.85
CA ALA A 177 8.72 15.13 4.92
C ALA A 177 9.45 16.47 4.75
N ASP A 178 10.23 16.89 5.75
CA ASP A 178 10.98 18.15 5.77
C ASP A 178 11.85 18.34 4.51
N PRO A 179 12.12 19.60 4.07
CA PRO A 179 13.05 19.89 2.97
C PRO A 179 14.42 19.21 3.05
N LYS A 180 14.91 18.89 4.27
CA LYS A 180 16.17 18.15 4.47
C LYS A 180 16.03 16.63 4.26
N GLY A 181 14.81 16.10 4.40
CA GLY A 181 14.47 14.71 4.10
C GLY A 181 14.07 14.57 2.63
N LEU A 182 12.79 14.40 2.38
CA LEU A 182 12.22 14.25 1.04
C LEU A 182 11.75 15.57 0.42
N GLY A 183 11.50 16.60 1.22
CA GLY A 183 10.96 17.87 0.77
C GLY A 183 9.57 17.77 0.15
N LEU A 184 8.70 16.95 0.76
CA LEU A 184 7.32 16.76 0.29
C LEU A 184 6.45 17.94 0.71
N GLN A 185 5.69 18.49 -0.22
CA GLN A 185 4.82 19.65 0.03
C GLN A 185 3.34 19.26 0.05
N ASN A 186 2.99 18.21 -0.69
CA ASN A 186 1.62 17.84 -1.00
C ASN A 186 1.22 16.47 -0.42
N VAL A 187 2.19 15.66 -0.01
CA VAL A 187 1.93 14.37 0.66
C VAL A 187 1.69 14.59 2.16
N ILE A 188 0.55 14.11 2.65
CA ILE A 188 0.21 14.15 4.08
C ILE A 188 0.57 12.80 4.71
N PHE A 189 1.47 12.81 5.69
CA PHE A 189 1.79 11.63 6.49
C PHE A 189 0.86 11.52 7.69
N THR A 190 0.42 10.30 7.95
CA THR A 190 -0.46 9.98 9.06
C THR A 190 -0.03 8.68 9.74
N LEU A 191 -0.38 8.56 11.01
CA LEU A 191 -0.22 7.37 11.84
C LEU A 191 -1.60 6.72 11.97
N GLY A 192 -1.70 5.44 11.61
CA GLY A 192 -2.92 4.68 11.72
C GLY A 192 -2.63 3.31 12.29
N MET A 193 -3.56 2.78 13.08
CA MET A 193 -3.51 1.36 13.41
C MET A 193 -4.03 0.52 12.24
N VAL A 194 -3.85 -0.80 12.35
CA VAL A 194 -4.67 -1.79 11.64
C VAL A 194 -5.83 -2.21 12.57
N PRO A 195 -6.88 -1.40 12.75
CA PRO A 195 -8.11 -1.90 13.36
C PRO A 195 -8.79 -2.90 12.42
N ASP A 196 -9.83 -3.55 12.92
CA ASP A 196 -10.82 -4.28 12.09
C ASP A 196 -11.29 -3.44 10.89
N SER A 197 -11.33 -2.10 11.01
CA SER A 197 -11.72 -1.23 9.90
C SER A 197 -10.76 -1.24 8.71
N LEU A 198 -9.47 -1.58 8.87
CA LEU A 198 -8.56 -1.80 7.75
C LEU A 198 -8.68 -3.20 7.13
N GLN A 199 -9.29 -4.17 7.83
CA GLN A 199 -9.58 -5.48 7.22
C GLN A 199 -10.55 -5.32 6.04
N ALA A 200 -11.49 -4.37 6.11
CA ALA A 200 -12.39 -4.05 5.01
C ALA A 200 -11.63 -3.55 3.76
N TYR A 201 -10.45 -2.94 3.95
CA TYR A 201 -9.55 -2.53 2.87
C TYR A 201 -8.71 -3.68 2.30
N GLN A 202 -8.81 -4.87 2.87
CA GLN A 202 -8.11 -6.09 2.43
C GLN A 202 -6.58 -5.87 2.36
N ILE A 203 -6.05 -5.05 3.26
CA ILE A 203 -4.61 -4.79 3.35
C ILE A 203 -3.92 -6.06 3.85
N ASN A 204 -2.98 -6.59 3.06
CA ASN A 204 -2.27 -7.81 3.41
C ASN A 204 -1.39 -7.55 4.66
N PRO A 205 -1.56 -8.34 5.75
CA PRO A 205 -0.81 -8.14 6.99
C PRO A 205 0.71 -8.33 6.81
N SER A 206 1.13 -9.12 5.82
CA SER A 206 2.53 -9.40 5.51
C SER A 206 3.08 -8.53 4.39
N ALA A 207 2.27 -7.64 3.80
CA ALA A 207 2.77 -6.73 2.78
C ALA A 207 3.67 -5.67 3.39
N TYR A 208 4.72 -5.36 2.65
CA TYR A 208 5.63 -4.26 2.93
C TYR A 208 4.97 -2.91 2.64
N ALA A 209 4.30 -2.81 1.48
CA ALA A 209 3.49 -1.65 1.12
C ALA A 209 2.19 -2.05 0.42
N THR A 210 1.15 -1.24 0.57
CA THR A 210 -0.06 -1.33 -0.25
C THR A 210 -0.44 0.06 -0.74
N VAL A 211 -0.62 0.20 -2.06
CA VAL A 211 -1.02 1.45 -2.70
C VAL A 211 -2.46 1.29 -3.19
N LEU A 212 -3.36 2.14 -2.74
CA LEU A 212 -4.76 2.15 -3.11
C LEU A 212 -5.11 3.47 -3.79
N LEU A 213 -5.66 3.39 -5.00
CA LEU A 213 -6.18 4.51 -5.75
C LEU A 213 -7.71 4.50 -5.68
N PHE A 214 -8.32 5.64 -5.41
CA PHE A 214 -9.77 5.77 -5.36
C PHE A 214 -10.25 7.09 -5.94
N THR A 215 -11.50 7.13 -6.39
CA THR A 215 -12.19 8.36 -6.79
C THR A 215 -13.69 8.18 -6.59
N LYS A 216 -14.42 9.20 -6.11
CA LYS A 216 -15.86 9.11 -5.84
C LYS A 216 -16.27 7.88 -5.01
N HIS A 217 -15.49 7.55 -3.97
CA HIS A 217 -15.65 6.35 -3.14
C HIS A 217 -15.67 5.03 -3.93
N GLN A 218 -15.04 4.98 -5.11
CA GLN A 218 -14.83 3.76 -5.87
C GLN A 218 -13.35 3.45 -5.94
N ARG A 219 -13.02 2.19 -5.71
CA ARG A 219 -11.66 1.67 -5.82
C ARG A 219 -11.26 1.59 -7.28
N VAL A 220 -10.18 2.26 -7.64
CA VAL A 220 -9.64 2.27 -9.01
C VAL A 220 -8.62 1.15 -9.19
N ALA A 221 -7.65 1.07 -8.27
CA ALA A 221 -6.60 0.07 -8.27
C ALA A 221 -6.12 -0.20 -6.84
N VAL A 222 -5.61 -1.41 -6.62
CA VAL A 222 -4.90 -1.80 -5.40
C VAL A 222 -3.67 -2.58 -5.80
N SER A 223 -2.50 -2.11 -5.38
CA SER A 223 -1.22 -2.73 -5.65
C SER A 223 -0.55 -3.06 -4.33
N THR A 224 -0.29 -4.34 -4.08
CA THR A 224 0.33 -4.84 -2.87
C THR A 224 1.74 -5.30 -3.18
N PHE A 225 2.71 -4.90 -2.35
CA PHE A 225 4.13 -5.14 -2.59
C PHE A 225 4.77 -5.85 -1.40
N GLN A 226 5.56 -6.87 -1.70
CA GLN A 226 6.61 -7.40 -0.84
C GLN A 226 7.86 -6.49 -0.93
N PRO A 227 8.85 -6.61 -0.01
CA PRO A 227 10.00 -5.69 0.08
C PRO A 227 10.80 -5.48 -1.22
N ASP A 228 10.82 -6.47 -2.11
CA ASP A 228 11.56 -6.48 -3.38
C ASP A 228 10.68 -6.23 -4.62
N GLN A 229 9.36 -6.09 -4.44
CA GLN A 229 8.40 -5.95 -5.54
C GLN A 229 8.12 -4.50 -5.92
N LEU A 230 8.36 -3.54 -5.02
CA LEU A 230 8.22 -2.12 -5.32
C LEU A 230 9.42 -1.60 -6.11
N THR A 231 9.54 -2.09 -7.34
CA THR A 231 10.59 -1.70 -8.30
C THR A 231 10.28 -0.35 -8.94
N ASP A 232 11.25 0.25 -9.64
CA ASP A 232 11.02 1.47 -10.43
C ASP A 232 9.93 1.30 -11.50
N GLN A 233 9.84 0.11 -12.11
CA GLN A 233 8.80 -0.20 -13.07
C GLN A 233 7.41 -0.22 -12.41
N ALA A 234 7.30 -0.85 -11.24
CA ALA A 234 6.05 -0.85 -10.47
C ALA A 234 5.65 0.56 -10.04
N ALA A 235 6.62 1.37 -9.59
CA ALA A 235 6.39 2.78 -9.26
C ALA A 235 5.92 3.58 -10.48
N ALA A 236 6.53 3.36 -11.66
CA ALA A 236 6.11 4.02 -12.90
C ALA A 236 4.67 3.65 -13.31
N GLN A 237 4.27 2.39 -13.12
CA GLN A 237 2.90 1.95 -13.36
C GLN A 237 1.91 2.65 -12.43
N ILE A 238 2.21 2.74 -11.13
CA ILE A 238 1.39 3.49 -10.17
C ILE A 238 1.24 4.95 -10.61
N LEU A 239 2.34 5.62 -10.97
CA LEU A 239 2.31 7.02 -11.41
C LEU A 239 1.43 7.19 -12.65
N GLN A 240 1.51 6.27 -13.61
CA GLN A 240 0.67 6.29 -14.81
C GLN A 240 -0.83 6.12 -14.47
N GLU A 241 -1.17 5.25 -13.53
CA GLU A 241 -2.55 5.07 -13.08
C GLU A 241 -3.09 6.31 -12.35
N VAL A 242 -2.27 6.94 -11.49
CA VAL A 242 -2.61 8.19 -10.80
C VAL A 242 -2.82 9.32 -11.82
N ASP A 243 -1.91 9.46 -12.78
CA ASP A 243 -1.97 10.45 -13.86
C ASP A 243 -3.26 10.32 -14.69
N LYS A 244 -3.59 9.08 -15.08
CA LYS A 244 -4.83 8.77 -15.81
C LYS A 244 -6.06 9.12 -14.97
N MET A 245 -6.10 8.69 -13.71
CA MET A 245 -7.22 8.95 -12.79
C MET A 245 -7.44 10.47 -12.58
N ALA A 246 -6.37 11.21 -12.33
CA ALA A 246 -6.43 12.66 -12.12
C ALA A 246 -6.84 13.41 -13.39
N THR A 247 -6.32 13.01 -14.56
CA THR A 247 -6.72 13.56 -15.86
C THR A 247 -8.20 13.34 -16.15
N GLU A 248 -8.73 12.14 -15.85
CA GLU A 248 -10.15 11.84 -16.00
C GLU A 248 -11.03 12.67 -15.05
N ALA A 249 -10.56 12.91 -13.82
CA ALA A 249 -11.25 13.75 -12.84
C ALA A 249 -11.28 15.23 -13.28
N GLN A 250 -10.14 15.78 -13.72
CA GLN A 250 -10.04 17.17 -14.19
C GLN A 250 -10.95 17.45 -15.39
N LYS A 251 -11.05 16.51 -16.35
CA LYS A 251 -11.96 16.64 -17.49
C LYS A 251 -13.43 16.79 -17.08
N ARG A 252 -13.80 16.38 -15.87
CA ARG A 252 -15.17 16.47 -15.34
C ARG A 252 -15.42 17.76 -14.56
N THR A 253 -14.38 18.42 -14.04
CA THR A 253 -14.53 19.66 -13.25
C THR A 253 -14.62 20.88 -14.15
N VAL A 254 -14.06 20.83 -15.37
CA VAL A 254 -14.22 21.89 -16.37
C VAL A 254 -15.69 21.99 -16.80
N PRO A 255 -16.39 23.12 -16.55
CA PRO A 255 -17.75 23.30 -17.01
C PRO A 255 -17.76 23.21 -18.55
N LYS A 256 -18.58 22.31 -19.11
CA LYS A 256 -18.80 22.26 -20.56
C LYS A 256 -19.60 23.48 -21.01
N GLY A 257 -18.90 24.57 -21.31
CA GLY A 257 -19.45 25.74 -22.01
C GLY A 257 -20.44 26.58 -21.19
N LYS A 258 -20.00 27.80 -20.84
CA LYS A 258 -20.88 28.97 -20.88
C LYS A 258 -20.69 29.64 -22.23
#